data_AF-A0A2U8DSQ8-F1
#
_entry.id   AF-A0A2U8DSQ8-F1
#
_cell.length_a   1.000
_cell.length_b   1.000
_cell.length_c   1.000
_cell.angle_alpha   90.00
_cell.angle_beta   90.00
_cell.angle_gamma   90.00
#
_symmetry.space_group_name_H-M   'P 1'
#
loop_
_entity.id
_entity.type
_entity.pdbx_description
1 polymer ?
#
loop_
_entity_poly.entity_id
_entity_poly.type
_entity_poly.pdbx_seq_one_letter_code
_entity_poly.pdbx_strand_id
1 'polypeptide(L)'
;MLNKDVPNKRNVEYLTDASIDGWIVQSDTHKNNDESISQEVYRDGNNGVKMQLREEEMKISKKKIQTGEVSIHKEVLTKEENITVPVKQEELVIEKKVFDPQSYGESNAHTEIIRIPISKERIDIHKEPVTLENVSVSKHKYKEMKHITEILKKEIPHVDIKENNNQKRKM
;
A
#
# COMPACT_ATOMS: atom_id res chain seq x y z
N MET A 1 49.41 -6.94 29.18
CA MET A 1 48.44 -6.35 30.13
C MET A 1 47.29 -5.82 29.27
N LEU A 2 46.20 -6.55 29.05
CA LEU A 2 44.97 -6.66 29.89
C LEU A 2 44.44 -5.25 30.24
N ASN A 3 43.26 -4.77 29.82
CA ASN A 3 41.89 -5.32 29.89
C ASN A 3 41.08 -4.86 28.65
N LYS A 4 40.25 -5.66 27.96
CA LYS A 4 38.96 -6.29 28.35
C LYS A 4 37.96 -5.29 28.94
N ASP A 5 37.06 -4.78 28.10
CA ASP A 5 35.65 -4.56 28.43
C ASP A 5 34.82 -4.38 27.15
N VAL A 6 34.33 -5.51 26.64
CA VAL A 6 33.15 -5.57 25.76
C VAL A 6 32.08 -6.25 26.60
N PRO A 7 31.01 -5.52 27.00
CA PRO A 7 29.67 -5.93 26.60
C PRO A 7 28.75 -4.70 26.39
N ASN A 8 27.68 -4.75 25.59
CA ASN A 8 26.51 -5.56 25.90
C ASN A 8 25.59 -5.66 24.67
N LYS A 9 25.46 -6.87 24.14
CA LYS A 9 24.42 -7.24 23.18
C LYS A 9 23.08 -7.24 23.92
N ARG A 10 22.29 -6.17 23.79
CA ARG A 10 20.87 -6.24 24.12
C ARG A 10 20.09 -6.55 22.86
N ASN A 11 19.58 -7.78 22.83
CA ASN A 11 18.63 -8.26 21.84
C ASN A 11 17.44 -7.30 21.80
N VAL A 12 17.15 -6.75 20.62
CA VAL A 12 15.93 -6.00 20.39
C VAL A 12 14.97 -6.95 19.70
N GLU A 13 14.08 -7.57 20.48
CA GLU A 13 12.95 -8.34 19.97
C GLU A 13 12.01 -7.38 19.24
N TYR A 14 11.76 -7.67 17.97
CA TYR A 14 10.77 -6.95 17.16
C TYR A 14 9.42 -7.63 17.34
N LEU A 15 8.60 -7.09 18.24
CA LEU A 15 7.19 -7.46 18.32
C LEU A 15 6.47 -6.86 17.11
N THR A 16 6.06 -7.72 16.17
CA THR A 16 5.17 -7.38 15.08
C THR A 16 3.80 -7.95 15.38
N ASP A 17 2.86 -7.12 15.82
CA ASP A 17 1.46 -7.52 15.87
C ASP A 17 0.59 -6.57 15.04
N ALA A 18 -0.41 -7.19 14.44
CA ALA A 18 -1.30 -6.67 13.43
C ALA A 18 -2.39 -5.76 14.00
N SER A 19 -2.91 -4.91 13.10
CA SER A 19 -4.20 -4.21 13.01
C SER A 19 -5.05 -4.08 14.27
N ILE A 20 -5.57 -2.88 14.54
CA ILE A 20 -7.00 -2.58 14.75
C ILE A 20 -7.19 -1.04 14.70
N ASP A 21 -8.33 -0.68 14.14
CA ASP A 21 -8.96 0.63 14.03
C ASP A 21 -8.86 1.56 15.25
N GLY A 22 -8.93 2.86 14.95
CA GLY A 22 -9.67 3.80 15.78
C GLY A 22 -8.86 4.75 16.69
N TRP A 23 -9.02 6.04 16.36
CA TRP A 23 -9.11 7.21 17.25
C TRP A 23 -7.86 8.09 17.54
N ILE A 24 -8.13 9.38 17.26
CA ILE A 24 -7.78 10.65 17.93
C ILE A 24 -6.35 11.19 17.81
N VAL A 25 -6.31 12.39 17.21
CA VAL A 25 -5.22 13.36 17.21
C VAL A 25 -5.03 13.95 18.60
N GLN A 26 -3.81 13.95 19.10
CA GLN A 26 -3.34 14.94 20.06
C GLN A 26 -1.93 15.38 19.66
N SER A 27 -1.83 16.64 19.25
CA SER A 27 -0.58 17.33 18.94
C SER A 27 -0.03 17.93 20.23
N ASP A 28 0.96 17.27 20.83
CA ASP A 28 1.66 17.82 21.98
C ASP A 28 2.93 18.54 21.52
N THR A 29 2.80 19.85 21.36
CA THR A 29 3.90 20.82 21.37
C THR A 29 4.83 20.52 22.53
N HIS A 30 6.07 20.16 22.25
CA HIS A 30 7.12 20.03 23.26
C HIS A 30 7.48 21.42 23.78
N LYS A 31 6.85 21.81 24.88
CA LYS A 31 7.30 22.92 25.70
C LYS A 31 8.61 22.51 26.35
N ASN A 32 9.68 23.23 26.03
CA ASN A 32 10.92 23.19 26.79
C ASN A 32 10.64 23.79 28.18
N ASN A 33 10.22 22.95 29.12
CA ASN A 33 10.13 23.33 30.52
C ASN A 33 11.54 23.28 31.10
N ASP A 34 12.19 24.44 31.15
CA ASP A 34 13.31 24.68 32.06
C ASP A 34 12.73 24.84 33.48
N GLU A 35 12.12 23.78 34.00
CA GLU A 35 11.71 23.71 35.40
C GLU A 35 12.97 23.44 36.22
N SER A 36 13.34 24.43 37.03
CA SER A 36 14.36 24.30 38.06
C SER A 36 13.95 23.15 38.99
N ILE A 37 14.55 21.97 38.81
CA ILE A 37 14.30 20.80 39.64
C ILE A 37 14.70 21.16 41.07
N SER A 38 13.71 21.45 41.92
CA SER A 38 13.93 21.63 43.35
C SER A 38 14.38 20.29 43.93
N GLN A 39 15.65 20.18 44.31
CA GLN A 39 16.22 18.98 44.91
C GLN A 39 15.40 18.58 46.14
N GLU A 40 14.70 17.45 46.07
CA GLU A 40 13.94 16.90 47.19
C GLU A 40 14.89 16.16 48.14
N VAL A 41 15.38 16.89 49.15
CA VAL A 41 16.21 16.35 50.24
C VAL A 41 15.31 16.05 51.44
N TYR A 42 15.22 14.78 51.83
CA TYR A 42 14.40 14.32 52.95
C TYR A 42 15.28 13.93 54.16
N ARG A 43 14.89 14.36 55.36
CA ARG A 43 15.50 13.89 56.62
C ARG A 43 14.75 12.66 57.13
N ASP A 44 15.48 11.58 57.39
CA ASP A 44 14.99 10.36 58.02
C ASP A 44 14.96 10.54 59.55
N GLY A 45 14.01 9.89 60.22
CA GLY A 45 13.81 9.96 61.68
C GLY A 45 14.97 9.40 62.51
N ASN A 46 15.94 8.74 61.88
CA ASN A 46 17.17 8.22 62.47
C ASN A 46 18.41 9.05 62.08
N ASN A 47 18.35 10.39 62.12
CA ASN A 47 19.47 11.31 61.82
C ASN A 47 20.13 11.15 60.41
N GLY A 48 19.48 10.46 59.47
CA GLY A 48 19.96 10.30 58.09
C GLY A 48 19.39 11.35 57.14
N VAL A 49 20.14 11.70 56.08
CA VAL A 49 19.65 12.53 54.97
C VAL A 49 19.55 11.66 53.71
N LYS A 50 18.40 11.68 53.03
CA LYS A 50 18.16 10.99 51.76
C LYS A 50 17.96 12.04 50.66
N MET A 51 18.63 11.83 49.53
CA MET A 51 18.48 12.63 48.31
C MET A 51 18.12 11.67 47.18
N GLN A 52 17.08 12.00 46.42
CA GLN A 52 16.77 11.29 45.18
C GLN A 52 17.55 11.95 44.04
N LEU A 53 18.22 11.12 43.23
CA LEU A 53 18.94 11.55 42.05
C LEU A 53 18.26 10.97 40.82
N ARG A 54 18.18 11.76 39.76
CA ARG A 54 17.54 11.38 38.50
C ARG A 54 18.57 11.30 37.36
N GLU A 55 18.29 10.44 36.41
CA GLU A 55 19.05 10.26 35.17
C GLU A 55 18.07 10.16 34.01
N GLU A 56 18.35 10.89 32.93
CA GLU A 56 17.56 10.83 31.71
C GLU A 56 17.98 9.61 30.86
N GLU A 57 16.99 8.89 30.33
CA GLU A 57 17.20 7.77 29.40
C GLU A 57 16.58 8.06 28.03
N MET A 58 17.35 7.86 26.97
CA MET A 58 16.85 7.98 25.59
C MET A 58 16.09 6.73 25.15
N LYS A 59 14.82 6.90 24.73
CA LYS A 59 13.96 5.83 24.20
C LYS A 59 13.56 6.14 22.75
N ILE A 60 13.93 5.25 21.81
CA ILE A 60 13.61 5.41 20.39
C ILE A 60 12.41 4.53 20.03
N SER A 61 11.39 5.13 19.43
CA SER A 61 10.27 4.41 18.81
C SER A 61 10.06 4.86 17.36
N LYS A 62 9.50 3.99 16.53
CA LYS A 62 9.22 4.28 15.11
C LYS A 62 7.73 4.14 14.88
N LYS A 63 7.13 5.13 14.22
CA LYS A 63 5.74 5.06 13.73
C LYS A 63 5.74 4.90 12.22
N LYS A 64 4.84 4.05 11.69
CA LYS A 64 4.61 3.97 10.25
C LYS A 64 3.71 5.13 9.85
N ILE A 65 4.10 5.84 8.80
CA ILE A 65 3.27 6.87 8.17
C ILE A 65 3.03 6.46 6.72
N GLN A 66 1.81 6.66 6.23
CA GLN A 66 1.49 6.48 4.82
C GLN A 66 1.88 7.76 4.08
N THR A 67 2.78 7.64 3.11
CA THR A 67 3.31 8.78 2.35
C THR A 67 2.71 8.89 0.95
N GLY A 68 1.90 7.92 0.53
CA GLY A 68 1.30 7.90 -0.80
C GLY A 68 0.38 6.70 -1.01
N GLU A 69 -0.31 6.72 -2.13
CA GLU A 69 -1.27 5.72 -2.58
C GLU A 69 -1.07 5.46 -4.08
N VAL A 70 -1.27 4.22 -4.52
CA VAL A 70 -1.18 3.82 -5.92
C VAL A 70 -2.45 3.07 -6.27
N SER A 71 -3.12 3.51 -7.34
CA SER A 71 -4.30 2.86 -7.92
C SER A 71 -4.00 2.43 -9.35
N ILE A 72 -4.39 1.21 -9.70
CA ILE A 72 -4.16 0.61 -11.03
C ILE A 72 -5.52 0.25 -11.60
N HIS A 73 -5.81 0.73 -12.80
CA HIS A 73 -7.01 0.38 -13.55
C HIS A 73 -6.65 0.09 -15.00
N LYS A 74 -7.51 -0.68 -15.67
CA LYS A 74 -7.43 -0.90 -17.12
C LYS A 74 -8.57 -0.15 -17.78
N GLU A 75 -8.32 0.39 -18.96
CA GLU A 75 -9.34 0.94 -19.82
C GLU A 75 -9.74 -0.10 -20.87
N VAL A 76 -11.04 -0.23 -21.15
CA VAL A 76 -11.55 -1.13 -22.18
C VAL A 76 -11.95 -0.28 -23.38
N LEU A 77 -11.17 -0.36 -24.44
CA LEU A 77 -11.47 0.31 -25.70
C LEU A 77 -12.24 -0.63 -26.62
N THR A 78 -13.35 -0.13 -27.18
CA THR A 78 -14.14 -0.86 -28.17
C THR A 78 -13.78 -0.33 -29.56
N LYS A 79 -13.43 -1.24 -30.47
CA LYS A 79 -13.17 -0.94 -31.88
C LYS A 79 -14.21 -1.65 -32.73
N GLU A 80 -14.77 -0.93 -33.70
CA GLU A 80 -15.63 -1.51 -34.73
C GLU A 80 -14.78 -2.00 -35.91
N GLU A 81 -15.04 -3.22 -36.37
CA GLU A 81 -14.41 -3.79 -37.57
C GLU A 81 -15.48 -4.28 -38.54
N ASN A 82 -15.34 -3.89 -39.80
CA ASN A 82 -16.27 -4.25 -40.86
C ASN A 82 -15.61 -5.27 -41.80
N ILE A 83 -16.16 -6.49 -41.84
CA ILE A 83 -15.65 -7.60 -42.65
C ILE A 83 -16.76 -8.08 -43.58
N THR A 84 -16.47 -8.19 -44.88
CA THR A 84 -17.40 -8.76 -45.86
C THR A 84 -17.08 -10.23 -46.07
N VAL A 85 -18.08 -11.09 -45.85
CA VAL A 85 -17.95 -12.54 -46.03
C VAL A 85 -18.92 -12.98 -47.12
N PRO A 86 -18.45 -13.63 -48.22
CA PRO A 86 -19.35 -14.16 -49.23
C PRO A 86 -20.13 -15.33 -48.65
N VAL A 87 -21.44 -15.35 -48.89
CA VAL A 87 -22.33 -16.46 -48.50
C VAL A 87 -22.98 -17.06 -49.73
N LYS A 88 -23.11 -18.39 -49.74
CA LYS A 88 -23.79 -19.14 -50.80
C LYS A 88 -25.25 -19.35 -50.46
N GLN A 89 -26.07 -19.31 -51.49
CA GLN A 89 -27.46 -19.72 -51.47
C GLN A 89 -27.69 -20.63 -52.67
N GLU A 90 -28.33 -21.77 -52.42
CA GLU A 90 -28.67 -22.73 -53.45
C GLU A 90 -30.18 -22.71 -53.69
N GLU A 91 -30.58 -22.61 -54.96
CA GLU A 91 -31.97 -22.60 -55.40
C GLU A 91 -32.20 -23.71 -56.41
N LEU A 92 -33.29 -24.46 -56.25
CA LEU A 92 -33.84 -25.30 -57.30
C LEU A 92 -34.64 -24.43 -58.26
N VAL A 93 -34.33 -24.51 -59.55
CA VAL A 93 -35.08 -23.83 -60.61
C VAL A 93 -35.79 -24.88 -61.45
N ILE A 94 -37.11 -24.82 -61.49
CA ILE A 94 -37.96 -25.68 -62.33
C ILE A 94 -38.56 -24.81 -63.42
N GLU A 95 -38.27 -25.15 -64.68
CA GLU A 95 -38.85 -24.51 -65.86
C GLU A 95 -39.95 -25.39 -66.44
N LYS A 96 -41.17 -24.86 -66.48
CA LYS A 96 -42.34 -25.54 -67.04
C LYS A 96 -42.81 -24.78 -68.27
N LYS A 97 -42.75 -25.42 -69.43
CA LYS A 97 -43.34 -24.89 -70.66
C LYS A 97 -44.81 -25.30 -70.75
N VAL A 98 -45.69 -24.33 -70.83
CA VAL A 98 -47.14 -24.54 -70.97
C VAL A 98 -47.54 -24.21 -72.39
N PHE A 99 -48.22 -25.15 -73.04
CA PHE A 99 -48.73 -25.01 -74.40
C PHE A 99 -50.24 -24.81 -74.37
N ASP A 100 -50.75 -23.81 -75.10
CA ASP A 100 -52.18 -23.63 -75.30
C ASP A 100 -52.66 -24.52 -76.46
N PRO A 101 -53.49 -25.54 -76.21
CA PRO A 101 -53.98 -26.45 -77.24
C PRO A 101 -54.97 -25.79 -78.23
N GLN A 102 -55.46 -24.57 -77.98
CA GLN A 102 -56.38 -23.84 -78.87
C GLN A 102 -55.67 -22.88 -79.84
N SER A 103 -54.34 -22.68 -79.69
CA SER A 103 -53.59 -21.75 -80.52
C SER A 103 -52.96 -22.45 -81.74
N TYR A 104 -53.64 -22.38 -82.89
CA TYR A 104 -53.06 -22.79 -84.18
C TYR A 104 -52.04 -21.74 -84.67
N GLY A 105 -50.78 -21.93 -84.31
CA GLY A 105 -49.63 -21.08 -84.68
C GLY A 105 -48.56 -21.08 -83.59
N GLU A 106 -47.28 -21.12 -83.98
CA GLU A 106 -46.11 -21.42 -83.12
C GLU A 106 -45.87 -20.49 -81.91
N SER A 107 -46.72 -19.51 -81.63
CA SER A 107 -46.33 -18.34 -80.81
C SER A 107 -47.00 -18.17 -79.44
N ASN A 108 -47.69 -19.16 -78.87
CA ASN A 108 -48.37 -19.00 -77.57
C ASN A 108 -47.90 -20.00 -76.48
N ALA A 109 -46.64 -20.43 -76.51
CA ALA A 109 -46.04 -21.14 -75.38
C ALA A 109 -45.51 -20.12 -74.34
N HIS A 110 -45.91 -20.27 -73.08
CA HIS A 110 -45.34 -19.47 -71.98
C HIS A 110 -44.53 -20.35 -71.05
N THR A 111 -43.42 -19.82 -70.56
CA THR A 111 -42.54 -20.50 -69.59
C THR A 111 -42.88 -20.02 -68.19
N GLU A 112 -43.29 -20.95 -67.34
CA GLU A 112 -43.43 -20.74 -65.91
C GLU A 112 -42.13 -21.17 -65.21
N ILE A 113 -41.59 -20.32 -64.34
CA ILE A 113 -40.39 -20.62 -63.56
C ILE A 113 -40.77 -20.69 -62.08
N ILE A 114 -40.44 -21.80 -61.43
CA ILE A 114 -40.60 -21.99 -59.99
C ILE A 114 -39.21 -22.06 -59.35
N ARG A 115 -38.96 -21.21 -58.35
CA ARG A 115 -37.71 -21.19 -57.58
C ARG A 115 -37.97 -21.67 -56.16
N ILE A 116 -37.23 -22.69 -55.72
CA ILE A 116 -37.35 -23.26 -54.37
C ILE A 116 -35.99 -23.14 -53.68
N PRO A 117 -35.85 -22.38 -52.57
CA PRO A 117 -34.59 -22.31 -51.84
C PRO A 117 -34.28 -23.67 -51.19
N ILE A 118 -33.08 -24.21 -51.43
CA ILE A 118 -32.62 -25.50 -50.89
C ILE A 118 -31.78 -25.27 -49.64
N SER A 119 -30.79 -24.41 -49.73
CA SER A 119 -29.81 -24.18 -48.66
C SER A 119 -29.31 -22.74 -48.66
N LYS A 120 -28.87 -22.27 -47.49
CA LYS A 120 -28.28 -20.96 -47.30
C LYS A 120 -27.21 -21.03 -46.23
N GLU A 121 -26.02 -20.50 -46.52
CA GLU A 121 -24.95 -20.37 -45.54
C GLU A 121 -25.31 -19.33 -44.46
N ARG A 122 -24.92 -19.62 -43.22
CA ARG A 122 -25.06 -18.73 -42.06
C ARG A 122 -23.67 -18.35 -41.56
N ILE A 123 -23.52 -17.12 -41.08
CA ILE A 123 -22.27 -16.61 -40.51
C ILE A 123 -22.39 -16.66 -38.98
N ASP A 124 -21.44 -17.34 -38.33
CA ASP A 124 -21.28 -17.33 -36.88
C ASP A 124 -19.98 -16.58 -36.52
N ILE A 125 -20.08 -15.63 -35.59
CA ILE A 125 -18.95 -14.77 -35.19
C ILE A 125 -18.59 -15.08 -33.74
N HIS A 126 -17.31 -15.43 -33.53
CA HIS A 126 -16.76 -15.71 -32.20
C HIS A 126 -15.59 -14.76 -31.91
N LYS A 127 -15.52 -14.29 -30.67
CA LYS A 127 -14.43 -13.45 -30.18
C LYS A 127 -13.72 -14.17 -29.05
N GLU A 128 -12.41 -14.35 -29.18
CA GLU A 128 -11.58 -14.96 -28.16
C GLU A 128 -10.70 -13.89 -27.50
N PRO A 129 -10.67 -13.80 -26.16
CA PRO A 129 -9.77 -12.89 -25.47
C PRO A 129 -8.34 -13.40 -25.58
N VAL A 130 -7.42 -12.52 -25.95
CA VAL A 130 -5.98 -12.82 -26.04
C VAL A 130 -5.23 -11.93 -25.05
N THR A 131 -4.36 -12.54 -24.25
CA THR A 131 -3.45 -11.80 -23.37
C THR A 131 -2.34 -11.18 -24.21
N LEU A 132 -2.23 -9.85 -24.16
CA LEU A 132 -1.16 -9.13 -24.84
C LEU A 132 0.06 -8.96 -23.93
N GLU A 133 -0.17 -8.43 -22.73
CA GLU A 133 0.90 -8.04 -21.82
C GLU A 133 0.54 -8.35 -20.36
N ASN A 134 1.56 -8.52 -19.53
CA ASN A 134 1.43 -8.70 -18.09
C ASN A 134 2.10 -7.53 -17.36
N VAL A 135 1.33 -6.81 -16.55
CA VAL A 135 1.85 -5.70 -15.73
C VAL A 135 1.98 -6.18 -14.28
N SER A 136 3.14 -5.95 -13.67
CA SER A 136 3.42 -6.32 -12.27
C SER A 136 3.88 -5.10 -11.47
N VAL A 137 3.39 -4.98 -10.23
CA VAL A 137 3.75 -3.91 -9.31
C VAL A 137 4.20 -4.52 -7.99
N SER A 138 5.39 -4.13 -7.53
CA SER A 138 6.01 -4.70 -6.34
C SER A 138 6.52 -3.60 -5.40
N LYS A 139 6.40 -3.86 -4.10
CA LYS A 139 6.87 -2.96 -3.05
C LYS A 139 8.19 -3.49 -2.49
N HIS A 140 9.21 -2.66 -2.52
CA HIS A 140 10.51 -2.96 -1.92
C HIS A 140 10.67 -2.23 -0.58
N LYS A 141 11.30 -2.88 0.38
CA LYS A 141 11.66 -2.29 1.68
C LYS A 141 13.17 -2.12 1.71
N TYR A 142 13.63 -0.90 1.90
CA TYR A 142 15.02 -0.60 2.18
C TYR A 142 15.18 -0.12 3.62
N LYS A 143 16.37 -0.34 4.19
CA LYS A 143 16.75 0.20 5.48
C LYS A 143 17.57 1.45 5.26
N GLU A 144 17.18 2.53 5.91
CA GLU A 144 17.95 3.77 5.99
C GLU A 144 18.42 3.94 7.43
N MET A 145 19.68 4.32 7.62
CA MET A 145 20.24 4.59 8.93
C MET A 145 20.17 6.09 9.19
N LYS A 146 19.53 6.49 10.29
CA LYS A 146 19.51 7.88 10.76
C LYS A 146 20.30 7.99 12.03
N HIS A 147 21.24 8.93 12.07
CA HIS A 147 21.99 9.27 13.28
C HIS A 147 21.19 10.30 14.08
N ILE A 148 20.99 10.01 15.36
CA ILE A 148 20.29 10.88 16.30
C ILE A 148 21.26 11.14 17.46
N THR A 149 21.44 12.41 17.80
CA THR A 149 22.31 12.86 18.89
C THR A 149 21.47 13.70 19.83
N GLU A 150 21.45 13.35 21.10
CA GLU A 150 20.72 14.05 22.16
C GLU A 150 21.62 14.22 23.40
N ILE A 151 21.37 15.26 24.19
CA ILE A 151 22.08 15.52 25.45
C ILE A 151 21.24 14.95 26.59
N LEU A 152 21.81 14.03 27.38
CA LEU A 152 21.16 13.45 28.54
C LEU A 152 21.74 14.03 29.83
N LYS A 153 20.88 14.37 30.77
CA LYS A 153 21.24 14.90 32.07
C LYS A 153 21.33 13.78 33.11
N LYS A 154 22.28 13.94 34.04
CA LYS A 154 22.45 13.07 35.20
C LYS A 154 22.77 13.91 36.43
N GLU A 155 22.03 13.69 37.49
CA GLU A 155 22.28 14.35 38.77
C GLU A 155 23.38 13.63 39.55
N ILE A 156 24.34 14.39 40.08
CA ILE A 156 25.46 13.88 40.88
C ILE A 156 25.44 14.62 42.22
N PRO A 157 25.50 13.92 43.37
CA PRO A 157 25.46 14.57 44.68
C PRO A 157 26.80 15.21 44.99
N HIS A 158 26.78 16.42 45.55
CA HIS A 158 27.95 17.09 46.11
C HIS A 158 27.73 17.36 47.60
N VAL A 159 28.74 17.10 48.42
CA VAL A 159 28.66 17.29 49.88
C VAL A 159 29.79 18.21 50.32
N ASP A 160 29.41 19.40 50.78
CA ASP A 160 30.34 20.37 51.34
C ASP A 160 30.30 20.34 52.87
N ILE A 161 31.48 20.27 53.50
CA ILE A 161 31.62 20.39 54.95
C ILE A 161 32.16 21.78 55.26
N LYS A 162 31.37 22.60 55.95
CA LYS A 162 31.84 23.89 56.48
C LYS A 162 32.25 23.70 57.94
N GLU A 163 33.56 23.70 58.19
CA GLU A 163 34.11 23.68 59.54
C GLU A 163 33.99 25.08 60.17
N ASN A 164 33.31 25.19 61.31
CA ASN A 164 33.07 26.47 61.96
C ASN A 164 34.22 26.80 62.93
N ASN A 165 35.31 27.34 62.41
CA ASN A 165 36.50 27.71 63.19
C ASN A 165 36.27 29.02 63.97
N ASN A 166 35.50 28.94 65.07
CA ASN A 166 35.47 29.97 66.10
C ASN A 166 36.58 29.75 67.14
N GLN A 167 37.82 30.00 66.74
CA GLN A 167 38.90 30.31 67.69
C GLN A 167 39.38 31.74 67.45
N LYS A 168 38.72 32.70 68.10
CA LYS A 168 39.30 34.03 68.30
C LYS A 168 40.17 34.01 69.56
N ARG A 169 41.47 34.01 69.31
CA ARG A 169 42.53 34.52 70.20
C ARG A 169 42.14 35.88 70.78
N LYS A 170 42.32 36.09 72.08
CA LYS A 170 43.00 37.30 72.60
C LYS A 170 43.51 37.08 74.04
N MET A 171 44.84 37.19 74.13
CA MET A 171 45.76 37.52 75.24
C MET A 171 45.60 36.78 76.56
#